data_AF-U1N0T1-F1
#
_entry.id   AF-U1N0T1-F1
#
_cell.length_a   1.000
_cell.length_b   1.000
_cell.length_c   1.000
_cell.angle_alpha   90.00
_cell.angle_beta   90.00
_cell.angle_gamma   90.00
#
_symmetry.space_group_name_H-M   'P 1'
#
loop_
_entity.id
_entity.type
_entity.pdbx_description
1 polymer ?
#
loop_
_entity_poly.entity_id
_entity_poly.type
_entity_poly.pdbx_seq_one_letter_code
_entity_poly.pdbx_strand_id
1 'polypeptide(L)'
;MTLLNVDDLVVRYDTQGEPLHSVNNVSFSIEHGVNYALSGESASGKSTTAKAVLDLLPDHAVIESGDIEFEGRDLRSMTPVEHRDILWEEIAFIPQTAIDALDPVMTVGAQICQAIKTHREVSERSARRRSRELLETVGLDPEWTDEYPHRLSGGMRQRVVIAMALALNPKLIIADEPTTGLDTIV
;
A
#
# COMPACT_ATOMS: atom_id res chain seq x y z
N MET A 1 -17.65 -8.44 -10.59
CA MET A 1 -17.11 -7.33 -11.41
C MET A 1 -15.64 -7.20 -11.06
N THR A 2 -14.78 -7.06 -12.07
CA THR A 2 -13.33 -6.98 -11.87
C THR A 2 -12.95 -5.65 -11.23
N LEU A 3 -12.20 -5.70 -10.15
CA LEU A 3 -11.67 -4.53 -9.44
C LEU A 3 -10.31 -4.12 -10.02
N LEU A 4 -9.41 -5.07 -10.19
CA LEU A 4 -8.09 -4.88 -10.80
C LEU A 4 -7.91 -5.89 -11.93
N ASN A 5 -7.48 -5.44 -13.10
CA ASN A 5 -7.05 -6.28 -14.20
C ASN A 5 -5.62 -5.91 -14.60
N VAL A 6 -4.75 -6.89 -14.68
CA VAL A 6 -3.39 -6.77 -15.19
C VAL A 6 -3.27 -7.72 -16.36
N ASP A 7 -2.85 -7.24 -17.51
CA ASP A 7 -2.71 -8.05 -18.73
C ASP A 7 -1.34 -7.85 -19.38
N ASP A 8 -0.65 -8.95 -19.70
CA ASP A 8 0.64 -9.00 -20.39
C ASP A 8 1.70 -8.01 -19.84
N LEU A 9 1.73 -7.83 -18.51
CA LEU A 9 2.66 -6.92 -17.85
C LEU A 9 4.11 -7.37 -18.02
N VAL A 10 4.93 -6.48 -18.58
CA VAL A 10 6.39 -6.64 -18.69
C VAL A 10 7.08 -5.45 -18.04
N VAL A 11 7.97 -5.73 -17.09
CA VAL A 11 8.75 -4.71 -16.39
C VAL A 11 10.23 -5.01 -16.51
N ARG A 12 10.97 -4.03 -17.03
CA ARG A 12 12.40 -4.09 -17.28
C ARG A 12 13.14 -3.08 -16.42
N TYR A 13 14.23 -3.49 -15.81
CA TYR A 13 15.17 -2.63 -15.12
C TYR A 13 16.37 -2.32 -16.02
N ASP A 14 16.67 -1.04 -16.17
CA ASP A 14 17.91 -0.54 -16.74
C ASP A 14 19.05 -0.77 -15.73
N THR A 15 20.02 -1.60 -16.13
CA THR A 15 21.21 -1.86 -15.34
C THR A 15 22.46 -1.38 -16.09
N GLN A 16 23.61 -1.32 -15.42
CA GLN A 16 24.89 -1.00 -16.09
C GLN A 16 25.32 -2.08 -17.12
N GLY A 17 24.75 -3.29 -17.02
CA GLY A 17 25.00 -4.40 -17.93
C GLY A 17 23.82 -4.65 -18.85
N GLU A 18 23.39 -5.91 -18.96
CA GLU A 18 22.19 -6.25 -19.71
C GLU A 18 20.93 -5.81 -18.96
N PRO A 19 19.90 -5.31 -19.66
CA PRO A 19 18.62 -5.03 -19.05
C PRO A 19 18.02 -6.26 -18.38
N LEU A 20 17.50 -6.09 -17.17
CA LEU A 20 16.92 -7.18 -16.39
C LEU A 20 15.38 -7.13 -16.48
N HIS A 21 14.77 -8.15 -17.10
CA HIS A 21 13.32 -8.29 -17.10
C HIS A 21 12.86 -8.96 -15.81
N SER A 22 12.35 -8.17 -14.88
CA SER A 22 11.90 -8.66 -13.57
C SER A 22 10.48 -9.22 -13.60
N VAL A 23 9.65 -8.79 -14.56
CA VAL A 23 8.29 -9.29 -14.78
C VAL A 23 8.14 -9.55 -16.28
N ASN A 24 7.63 -10.73 -16.65
CA ASN A 24 7.54 -11.17 -18.04
C ASN A 24 6.14 -11.73 -18.31
N ASN A 25 5.32 -11.00 -19.07
CA ASN A 25 3.99 -11.40 -19.54
C ASN A 25 3.08 -11.90 -18.40
N VAL A 26 2.96 -11.13 -17.34
CA VAL A 26 2.09 -11.47 -16.20
C VAL A 26 0.69 -10.93 -16.43
N SER A 27 -0.31 -11.83 -16.45
CA SER A 27 -1.73 -11.47 -16.47
C SER A 27 -2.46 -12.06 -15.27
N PHE A 28 -3.29 -11.26 -14.60
CA PHE A 28 -4.22 -11.69 -13.56
C PHE A 28 -5.33 -10.68 -13.34
N SER A 29 -6.44 -11.13 -12.76
CA SER A 29 -7.54 -10.25 -12.35
C SER A 29 -7.96 -10.51 -10.91
N ILE A 30 -8.42 -9.47 -10.23
CA ILE A 30 -8.93 -9.49 -8.87
C ILE A 30 -10.35 -8.93 -8.89
N GLU A 31 -11.31 -9.68 -8.38
CA GLU A 31 -12.69 -9.21 -8.20
C GLU A 31 -12.89 -8.50 -6.85
N HIS A 32 -13.95 -7.71 -6.73
CA HIS A 32 -14.30 -7.09 -5.45
C HIS A 32 -14.49 -8.12 -4.33
N GLY A 33 -13.89 -7.84 -3.16
CA GLY A 33 -14.02 -8.69 -1.96
C GLY A 33 -13.21 -9.98 -2.01
N VAL A 34 -12.39 -10.18 -3.04
CA VAL A 34 -11.51 -11.34 -3.15
C VAL A 34 -10.17 -11.05 -2.50
N ASN A 35 -9.74 -11.96 -1.62
CA ASN A 35 -8.36 -12.00 -1.16
C ASN A 35 -7.52 -12.74 -2.20
N TYR A 36 -6.59 -12.03 -2.83
CA TYR A 36 -5.67 -12.57 -3.83
C TYR A 36 -4.25 -12.60 -3.28
N ALA A 37 -3.51 -13.67 -3.53
CA ALA A 37 -2.13 -13.83 -3.07
C ALA A 37 -1.20 -14.09 -4.26
N LEU A 38 -0.19 -13.25 -4.41
CA LEU A 38 0.92 -13.45 -5.34
C LEU A 38 2.10 -14.06 -4.57
N SER A 39 2.43 -15.31 -4.85
CA SER A 39 3.49 -16.06 -4.17
C SER A 39 4.58 -16.50 -5.14
N GLY A 40 5.80 -16.64 -4.64
CA GLY A 40 6.99 -16.97 -5.43
C GLY A 40 8.27 -16.77 -4.61
N GLU A 41 9.39 -17.30 -5.10
CA GLU A 41 10.69 -17.20 -4.44
C GLU A 41 11.17 -15.75 -4.30
N SER A 42 12.13 -15.51 -3.41
CA SER A 42 12.76 -14.18 -3.30
C SER A 42 13.29 -13.73 -4.66
N ALA A 43 13.15 -12.44 -4.97
CA ALA A 43 13.49 -11.83 -6.26
C ALA A 43 12.72 -12.35 -7.50
N SER A 44 11.57 -13.01 -7.34
CA SER A 44 10.72 -13.44 -8.47
C SER A 44 9.84 -12.35 -9.11
N GLY A 45 10.07 -11.07 -8.81
CA GLY A 45 9.30 -9.96 -9.38
C GLY A 45 7.96 -9.62 -8.69
N LYS A 46 7.65 -10.19 -7.52
CA LYS A 46 6.39 -9.91 -6.77
C LYS A 46 6.24 -8.42 -6.41
N SER A 47 7.24 -7.88 -5.72
CA SER A 47 7.25 -6.46 -5.31
C SER A 47 7.30 -5.53 -6.52
N THR A 48 7.98 -5.93 -7.60
CA THR A 48 7.97 -5.19 -8.86
C THR A 48 6.58 -5.14 -9.47
N THR A 49 5.85 -6.27 -9.49
CA THR A 49 4.47 -6.34 -9.97
C THR A 49 3.56 -5.42 -9.16
N ALA A 50 3.66 -5.46 -7.83
CA ALA A 50 2.89 -4.60 -6.94
C ALA A 50 3.19 -3.10 -7.16
N LYS A 51 4.47 -2.74 -7.31
CA LYS A 51 4.90 -1.36 -7.57
C LYS A 51 4.50 -0.87 -8.96
N ALA A 52 4.52 -1.73 -9.97
CA ALA A 52 4.07 -1.40 -11.32
C ALA A 52 2.58 -1.03 -11.35
N VAL A 53 1.74 -1.78 -10.62
CA VAL A 53 0.30 -1.47 -10.50
C VAL A 53 0.05 -0.09 -9.88
N LEU A 54 0.92 0.34 -8.97
CA LEU A 54 0.76 1.60 -8.22
C LEU A 54 1.50 2.80 -8.83
N ASP A 55 2.19 2.61 -9.97
CA ASP A 55 3.13 3.58 -10.52
C ASP A 55 4.21 4.03 -9.51
N LEU A 56 4.72 3.07 -8.73
CA LEU A 56 5.78 3.26 -7.71
C LEU A 56 7.11 2.61 -8.11
N LEU A 57 7.31 2.39 -9.41
CA LEU A 57 8.57 1.87 -9.93
C LEU A 57 9.68 2.93 -9.78
N PRO A 58 10.92 2.52 -9.48
CA PRO A 58 12.05 3.46 -9.45
C PRO A 58 12.39 3.93 -10.87
N ASP A 59 13.09 5.08 -10.99
CA ASP A 59 13.41 5.73 -12.29
C ASP A 59 14.14 4.84 -13.32
N HIS A 60 14.82 3.80 -12.86
CA HIS A 60 15.55 2.84 -13.71
C HIS A 60 14.72 1.60 -14.03
N ALA A 61 13.41 1.60 -13.76
CA ALA A 61 12.48 0.54 -14.13
C ALA A 61 11.40 1.10 -15.05
N VAL A 62 11.09 0.35 -16.11
CA VAL A 62 10.15 0.75 -17.16
C VAL A 62 9.14 -0.38 -17.38
N ILE A 63 7.86 -0.02 -17.45
CA ILE A 63 6.80 -0.89 -17.96
C ILE A 63 6.88 -0.88 -19.48
N GLU A 64 7.41 -1.95 -20.09
CA GLU A 64 7.58 -2.02 -21.55
C GLU A 64 6.26 -2.31 -22.26
N SER A 65 5.42 -3.17 -21.67
CA SER A 65 4.12 -3.55 -22.20
C SER A 65 3.16 -3.98 -21.10
N GLY A 66 1.90 -4.16 -21.49
CA GLY A 66 0.82 -4.66 -20.65
C GLY A 66 -0.10 -3.57 -20.12
N ASP A 67 -1.34 -3.92 -19.83
CA ASP A 67 -2.36 -2.98 -19.41
C ASP A 67 -2.71 -3.20 -17.93
N ILE A 68 -2.98 -2.11 -17.21
CA ILE A 68 -3.33 -2.14 -15.79
C ILE A 68 -4.60 -1.33 -15.61
N GLU A 69 -5.72 -1.99 -15.36
CA GLU A 69 -7.01 -1.34 -15.19
C GLU A 69 -7.52 -1.48 -13.76
N PHE A 70 -7.95 -0.37 -13.16
CA PHE A 70 -8.62 -0.33 -11.87
C PHE A 70 -10.05 0.18 -12.03
N GLU A 71 -11.02 -0.68 -11.75
CA GLU A 71 -12.46 -0.43 -12.03
C GLU A 71 -12.71 0.02 -13.48
N GLY A 72 -11.98 -0.56 -14.44
CA GLY A 72 -12.07 -0.23 -15.86
C GLY A 72 -11.39 1.09 -16.26
N ARG A 73 -10.67 1.75 -15.35
CA ARG A 73 -9.81 2.91 -15.65
C ARG A 73 -8.38 2.42 -15.87
N ASP A 74 -7.80 2.72 -17.04
CA ASP A 74 -6.40 2.43 -17.32
C ASP A 74 -5.49 3.32 -16.44
N LEU A 75 -4.81 2.69 -15.49
CA LEU A 75 -3.88 3.33 -14.58
C LEU A 75 -2.66 3.89 -15.32
N ARG A 76 -2.21 3.27 -16.42
CA ARG A 76 -1.01 3.73 -17.15
C ARG A 76 -1.21 5.06 -17.85
N SER A 77 -2.46 5.40 -18.16
CA SER A 77 -2.84 6.63 -18.84
C SER A 77 -3.05 7.81 -17.88
N MET A 78 -3.05 7.56 -16.57
CA MET A 78 -3.32 8.59 -15.57
C MET A 78 -2.16 9.58 -15.45
N THR A 79 -2.51 10.83 -15.20
CA THR A 79 -1.55 11.85 -14.82
C THR A 79 -1.03 11.60 -13.39
N PRO A 80 0.14 12.15 -13.02
CA PRO A 80 0.64 12.06 -11.65
C PRO A 80 -0.32 12.62 -10.58
N VAL A 81 -1.22 13.53 -10.98
CA VAL A 81 -2.26 14.07 -10.11
C VAL A 81 -3.34 13.02 -9.86
N GLU A 82 -3.86 12.39 -10.92
CA GLU A 82 -4.87 11.34 -10.81
C GLU A 82 -4.33 10.13 -10.03
N HIS A 83 -3.08 9.72 -10.26
CA HIS A 83 -2.42 8.68 -9.46
C HIS A 83 -2.42 9.02 -7.98
N ARG A 84 -2.03 10.25 -7.62
CA ARG A 84 -2.01 10.69 -6.22
C ARG A 84 -3.41 10.69 -5.59
N ASP A 85 -4.43 11.06 -6.36
CA ASP A 85 -5.80 11.14 -5.87
C ASP A 85 -6.40 9.75 -5.64
N ILE A 86 -6.10 8.75 -6.48
CA ILE A 86 -6.55 7.36 -6.26
C ILE A 86 -5.76 6.65 -5.16
N LEU A 87 -4.47 6.98 -5.02
CA LEU A 87 -3.62 6.45 -3.96
C LEU A 87 -4.14 6.96 -2.61
N TRP A 88 -4.20 6.05 -1.64
CA TRP A 88 -4.83 6.20 -0.32
C TRP A 88 -6.36 6.26 -0.32
N GLU A 89 -7.02 6.94 -1.26
CA GLU A 89 -8.48 7.02 -1.29
C GLU A 89 -9.13 5.71 -1.76
N GLU A 90 -8.65 5.16 -2.87
CA GLU A 90 -9.21 3.98 -3.52
C GLU A 90 -8.29 2.77 -3.43
N ILE A 91 -6.97 3.00 -3.48
CA ILE A 91 -5.95 1.96 -3.37
C ILE A 91 -4.99 2.32 -2.24
N ALA A 92 -4.85 1.45 -1.24
CA ALA A 92 -3.85 1.59 -0.20
C ALA A 92 -2.70 0.61 -0.40
N PHE A 93 -1.48 1.04 -0.07
CA PHE A 93 -0.28 0.23 -0.16
C PHE A 93 0.38 0.07 1.21
N ILE A 94 0.69 -1.17 1.56
CA ILE A 94 1.45 -1.52 2.76
C ILE A 94 2.79 -2.11 2.30
N PRO A 95 3.90 -1.34 2.35
CA PRO A 95 5.19 -1.81 1.89
C PRO A 95 5.82 -2.82 2.87
N GLN A 96 6.77 -3.61 2.38
CA GLN A 96 7.52 -4.60 3.17
C GLN A 96 8.17 -4.01 4.44
N THR A 97 8.72 -2.80 4.36
CA THR A 97 9.33 -2.08 5.50
C THR A 97 8.35 -1.11 6.18
N ALA A 98 7.07 -1.48 6.25
CA ALA A 98 5.99 -0.68 6.84
C ALA A 98 6.36 -0.06 8.21
N ILE A 99 7.12 -0.77 9.05
CA ILE A 99 7.49 -0.31 10.39
C ILE A 99 8.36 0.97 10.35
N ASP A 100 9.17 1.14 9.31
CA ASP A 100 10.03 2.31 9.11
C ASP A 100 9.27 3.48 8.44
N ALA A 101 8.02 3.25 8.01
CA ALA A 101 7.21 4.29 7.37
C ALA A 101 6.59 5.28 8.37
N LEU A 102 6.61 4.98 9.67
CA LEU A 102 6.10 5.88 10.70
C LEU A 102 7.12 6.96 11.03
N ASP A 103 6.69 8.22 11.01
CA ASP A 103 7.49 9.37 11.41
C ASP A 103 7.80 9.28 12.92
N PRO A 104 9.07 9.14 13.34
CA PRO A 104 9.43 8.94 14.75
C PRO A 104 9.21 10.17 15.62
N VAL A 105 9.04 11.37 15.03
CA VAL A 105 8.83 12.64 15.76
C VAL A 105 7.37 13.08 15.79
N MET A 106 6.45 12.29 15.24
CA MET A 106 5.01 12.52 15.32
C MET A 106 4.32 11.44 16.14
N THR A 107 3.28 11.79 16.89
CA THR A 107 2.44 10.79 17.55
C THR A 107 1.67 9.96 16.52
N VAL A 108 1.33 8.72 16.88
CA VAL A 108 0.57 7.80 16.04
C VAL A 108 -0.74 8.45 15.56
N GLY A 109 -1.47 9.09 16.47
CA GLY A 109 -2.73 9.75 16.15
C GLY A 109 -2.55 10.94 15.21
N ALA A 110 -1.49 11.73 15.39
CA ALA A 110 -1.21 12.87 14.52
C ALA A 110 -0.95 12.44 13.07
N GLN A 111 -0.21 11.35 12.87
CA GLN A 111 0.10 10.81 11.53
C GLN A 111 -1.16 10.29 10.83
N ILE A 112 -2.01 9.53 11.56
CA ILE A 112 -3.29 9.05 11.02
C ILE A 112 -4.21 10.24 10.69
N CYS A 113 -4.29 11.24 11.57
CA CYS A 113 -5.09 12.45 11.33
C CYS A 113 -4.59 13.24 10.12
N GLN A 114 -3.28 13.37 9.96
CA GLN A 114 -2.67 14.02 8.80
C GLN A 114 -3.04 13.29 7.52
N ALA A 115 -2.88 11.96 7.47
CA ALA A 115 -3.28 11.16 6.31
C ALA A 115 -4.76 11.38 5.94
N ILE A 116 -5.66 11.38 6.92
CA ILE A 116 -7.10 11.62 6.67
C ILE A 116 -7.34 13.04 6.11
N LYS A 117 -6.74 14.06 6.74
CA LYS A 117 -6.98 15.47 6.41
C LYS A 117 -6.32 15.91 5.11
N THR A 118 -5.27 15.22 4.66
CA THR A 118 -4.65 15.48 3.37
C THR A 118 -5.59 15.14 2.22
N HIS A 119 -6.41 14.09 2.36
CA HIS A 119 -7.30 13.62 1.30
C HIS A 119 -8.76 14.06 1.49
N ARG A 120 -9.20 14.35 2.73
CA ARG A 120 -10.59 14.72 3.01
C ARG A 120 -10.72 16.00 3.81
N GLU A 121 -11.71 16.80 3.42
CA GLU A 121 -12.15 17.96 4.20
C GLU A 121 -12.91 17.52 5.45
N VAL A 122 -12.19 17.28 6.54
CA VAL A 122 -12.77 16.91 7.84
C VAL A 122 -12.22 17.78 8.97
N SER A 123 -13.07 18.04 9.96
CA SER A 123 -12.64 18.71 11.19
C SER A 123 -11.59 17.88 11.93
N GLU A 124 -10.68 18.56 12.64
CA GLU A 124 -9.69 17.94 13.54
C GLU A 124 -10.35 16.94 14.51
N ARG A 125 -11.49 17.29 15.10
CA ARG A 125 -12.24 16.42 16.02
C ARG A 125 -12.67 15.11 15.35
N SER A 126 -13.14 15.18 14.10
CA SER A 126 -13.57 14.00 13.36
C SER A 126 -12.39 13.12 12.95
N ALA A 127 -11.27 13.72 12.54
CA ALA A 127 -10.04 12.98 12.23
C ALA A 127 -9.50 12.23 13.47
N ARG A 128 -9.47 12.89 14.64
CA ARG A 128 -9.07 12.25 15.91
C ARG A 128 -9.98 11.10 16.32
N ARG A 129 -11.29 11.28 16.19
CA ARG A 129 -12.25 10.20 16.47
C ARG A 129 -11.99 9.01 15.55
N ARG A 130 -11.85 9.25 14.25
CA ARG A 130 -11.55 8.21 13.26
C ARG A 130 -10.20 7.52 13.55
N SER A 131 -9.18 8.27 13.97
CA SER A 131 -7.88 7.70 14.35
C SER A 131 -8.01 6.70 15.51
N ARG A 132 -8.80 7.02 16.54
CA ARG A 132 -9.09 6.10 17.65
C ARG A 132 -9.84 4.85 17.18
N GLU A 133 -10.90 5.03 16.38
CA GLU A 133 -11.67 3.92 15.78
C GLU A 133 -10.77 2.97 14.95
N LEU A 134 -9.81 3.52 14.22
CA LEU A 134 -8.88 2.74 13.41
C LEU A 134 -7.91 1.91 14.27
N LEU A 135 -7.42 2.46 15.40
CA LEU A 135 -6.60 1.69 16.34
C LEU A 135 -7.39 0.53 16.95
N GLU A 136 -8.65 0.76 17.34
CA GLU A 136 -9.53 -0.30 17.83
C GLU A 136 -9.75 -1.38 16.77
N THR A 137 -9.95 -0.98 15.51
CA THR A 137 -10.15 -1.89 14.36
C THR A 137 -8.97 -2.85 14.18
N VAL A 138 -7.74 -2.39 14.43
CA VAL A 138 -6.53 -3.23 14.37
C VAL A 138 -6.16 -3.87 15.71
N GLY A 139 -7.06 -3.80 16.70
CA GLY A 139 -6.88 -4.41 18.02
C GLY A 139 -5.82 -3.74 18.89
N LEU A 140 -5.69 -2.41 18.79
CA LEU A 140 -4.86 -1.57 19.66
C LEU A 140 -5.75 -0.68 20.53
N ASP A 141 -5.27 -0.33 21.72
CA ASP A 141 -5.93 0.64 22.59
C ASP A 141 -5.92 2.05 21.95
N PRO A 142 -7.06 2.76 21.88
CA PRO A 142 -7.11 4.16 21.47
C PRO A 142 -6.12 5.09 22.16
N GLU A 143 -5.69 4.80 23.40
CA GLU A 143 -4.71 5.62 24.11
C GLU A 143 -3.37 5.70 23.39
N TRP A 144 -3.02 4.71 22.56
CA TRP A 144 -1.81 4.76 21.73
C TRP A 144 -1.82 5.88 20.70
N THR A 145 -2.95 6.56 20.44
CA THR A 145 -2.96 7.74 19.54
C THR A 145 -2.06 8.88 20.05
N ASP A 146 -1.87 8.99 21.37
CA ASP A 146 -1.09 10.07 21.99
C ASP A 146 0.39 9.71 22.14
N GLU A 147 0.77 8.47 21.81
CA GLU A 147 2.13 7.96 21.94
C GLU A 147 2.92 8.04 20.62
N TYR A 148 4.25 7.97 20.75
CA TYR A 148 5.17 7.99 19.61
C TYR A 148 5.52 6.58 19.13
N PRO A 149 5.84 6.37 17.83
CA PRO A 149 6.18 5.05 17.28
C PRO A 149 7.23 4.28 18.08
N HIS A 150 8.25 4.95 18.61
CA HIS A 150 9.32 4.31 19.38
C HIS A 150 8.85 3.64 20.68
N ARG A 151 7.65 3.94 21.18
CA ARG A 151 7.02 3.30 22.34
C ARG A 151 6.28 2.01 22.00
N LEU A 152 5.97 1.79 20.73
CA LEU A 152 5.23 0.62 20.24
C LEU A 152 6.20 -0.53 19.90
N SER A 153 5.74 -1.77 20.12
CA SER A 153 6.42 -2.96 19.59
C SER A 153 6.36 -3.01 18.06
N GLY A 154 7.19 -3.85 17.43
CA GLY A 154 7.19 -4.00 15.96
C GLY A 154 5.80 -4.38 15.42
N GLY A 155 5.15 -5.37 16.02
CA GLY A 155 3.79 -5.78 15.64
C GLY A 155 2.73 -4.69 15.86
N MET A 156 2.87 -3.87 16.91
CA MET A 156 1.99 -2.71 17.12
C MET A 156 2.19 -1.64 16.04
N ARG A 157 3.44 -1.31 15.68
CA ARG A 157 3.74 -0.37 14.59
C ARG A 157 3.18 -0.85 13.27
N GLN A 158 3.29 -2.14 12.98
CA GLN A 158 2.71 -2.72 11.78
C GLN A 158 1.18 -2.60 11.75
N ARG A 159 0.50 -2.86 12.88
CA ARG A 159 -0.94 -2.64 13.02
C ARG A 159 -1.32 -1.17 12.82
N VAL A 160 -0.50 -0.23 13.30
CA VAL A 160 -0.70 1.21 13.02
C VAL A 160 -0.61 1.50 11.52
N VAL A 161 0.34 0.91 10.80
CA VAL A 161 0.44 1.11 9.34
C VAL A 161 -0.77 0.53 8.60
N ILE A 162 -1.26 -0.64 9.03
CA ILE A 162 -2.52 -1.21 8.52
C ILE A 162 -3.68 -0.26 8.82
N ALA A 163 -3.76 0.31 10.03
CA ALA A 163 -4.78 1.28 10.41
C ALA A 163 -4.73 2.54 9.52
N MET A 164 -3.54 3.03 9.17
CA MET A 164 -3.36 4.12 8.22
C MET A 164 -3.86 3.74 6.82
N ALA A 165 -3.50 2.56 6.32
CA ALA A 165 -3.98 2.07 5.02
C ALA A 165 -5.51 1.97 4.95
N LEU A 166 -6.16 1.64 6.07
CA LEU A 166 -7.63 1.57 6.19
C LEU A 166 -8.29 2.94 6.42
N ALA A 167 -7.53 4.01 6.61
CA ALA A 167 -8.06 5.26 7.14
C ALA A 167 -9.16 5.87 6.26
N LEU A 168 -9.03 5.74 4.94
CA LEU A 168 -9.94 6.28 3.94
C LEU A 168 -10.94 5.24 3.38
N ASN A 169 -10.94 4.01 3.89
CA ASN A 169 -11.74 2.89 3.37
C ASN A 169 -11.46 2.60 1.87
N PRO A 170 -10.20 2.25 1.52
CA PRO A 170 -9.84 1.91 0.15
C PRO A 170 -10.60 0.67 -0.34
N LYS A 171 -10.78 0.57 -1.66
CA LYS A 171 -11.40 -0.59 -2.33
C LYS A 171 -10.40 -1.72 -2.54
N LEU A 172 -9.13 -1.39 -2.74
CA LEU A 172 -8.01 -2.32 -2.91
C LEU A 172 -6.93 -2.03 -1.88
N ILE A 173 -6.42 -3.07 -1.23
CA ILE A 173 -5.25 -3.00 -0.37
C ILE A 173 -4.19 -3.93 -0.97
N ILE A 174 -3.07 -3.36 -1.38
CA ILE A 174 -1.89 -4.10 -1.81
C ILE A 174 -0.94 -4.16 -0.63
N ALA A 175 -0.61 -5.36 -0.19
CA ALA A 175 0.30 -5.57 0.93
C ALA A 175 1.49 -6.40 0.46
N ASP A 176 2.67 -5.78 0.43
CA ASP A 176 3.92 -6.43 0.06
C ASP A 176 4.55 -7.02 1.31
N GLU A 177 4.52 -8.35 1.44
CA GLU A 177 5.08 -9.07 2.59
C GLU A 177 4.57 -8.60 3.98
N PRO A 178 3.24 -8.51 4.19
CA PRO A 178 2.68 -8.00 5.45
C PRO A 178 2.86 -8.95 6.64
N THR A 179 3.57 -10.05 6.52
CA THR A 179 3.77 -11.00 7.64
C THR A 179 5.24 -11.20 8.00
N THR A 180 6.18 -10.59 7.28
CA THR A 180 7.63 -10.85 7.42
C THR A 180 8.21 -10.40 8.78
N GLY A 181 7.45 -9.60 9.55
CA GLY A 181 7.82 -9.17 10.91
C GLY A 181 6.88 -9.66 12.02
N LEU A 182 5.95 -10.56 11.74
CA LEU A 182 5.05 -11.13 12.75
C LEU A 182 5.58 -12.47 13.22
N ASP A 183 5.68 -12.64 14.53
CA ASP A 183 6.01 -13.94 15.12
C ASP A 183 4.99 -15.00 14.67
N THR A 184 5.50 -16.14 14.20
CA THR A 184 4.68 -17.34 14.02
C THR A 184 4.18 -17.78 15.39
N ILE A 185 2.88 -17.57 15.67
CA ILE A 185 2.23 -18.31 16.74
C ILE A 185 2.07 -19.73 16.22
N VAL A 186 2.98 -20.61 16.63
CA VAL A 186 2.87 -22.07 16.45
C VAL A 186 2.31 -22.66 17.74
#